data_AF-A0A1S8WJP9-F1
#
_entry.id   AF-A0A1S8WJP9-F1
#
_cell.length_a   1.000
_cell.length_b   1.000
_cell.length_c   1.000
_cell.angle_alpha   90.00
_cell.angle_beta   90.00
_cell.angle_gamma   90.00
#
_symmetry.space_group_name_H-M   'P 1'
#
loop_
_entity.id
_entity.type
_entity.pdbx_description
1 polymer ?
#
loop_
_entity_poly.entity_id
_entity_poly.type
_entity_poly.pdbx_seq_one_letter_code
_entity_poly.pdbx_strand_id
1 'polypeptide(L)'
;MDGEAPIIDPRQSEIEQKRMDIACIKRNLEMNRMPLSETIVAISNHCFENAQSDPLLFPPKDNPYKPKRTLSIPLLFLSVKINVNISGHSDSRVPTH
;
A
#
# COMPACT_ATOMS: atom_id res chain seq x y z
N MET A 1 33.04 41.45 11.76
CA MET A 1 31.60 41.63 12.06
C MET A 1 31.20 40.40 12.83
N ASP A 2 31.51 40.41 14.13
CA ASP A 2 31.29 39.26 15.00
C ASP A 2 29.79 39.09 15.21
N GLY A 3 29.27 37.94 14.77
CA GLY A 3 27.88 37.55 14.96
C GLY A 3 27.67 37.18 16.42
N GLU A 4 27.41 38.18 17.26
CA GLU A 4 27.02 37.97 18.63
C GLU A 4 25.63 37.32 18.64
N ALA A 5 25.58 36.05 19.05
CA ALA A 5 24.33 35.34 19.20
C ALA A 5 23.44 36.12 20.18
N PRO A 6 22.15 36.37 19.87
CA PRO A 6 21.30 37.14 20.74
C PRO A 6 21.24 36.47 22.11
N ILE A 7 21.58 37.22 23.16
CA ILE A 7 21.42 36.78 24.54
C ILE A 7 19.92 36.70 24.80
N ILE A 8 19.39 35.49 24.73
CA ILE A 8 17.98 35.22 25.00
C ILE A 8 17.81 35.25 26.52
N ASP A 9 17.11 36.26 27.04
CA ASP A 9 16.69 36.29 28.44
C ASP A 9 15.77 35.09 28.72
N PRO A 10 16.19 34.14 29.58
CA PRO A 10 15.40 32.95 29.89
C PRO A 10 13.98 33.28 30.35
N ARG A 11 13.81 34.38 31.09
CA ARG A 11 12.49 34.83 31.56
C ARG A 11 11.61 35.30 30.39
N GLN A 12 12.20 35.97 29.40
CA GLN A 12 11.48 36.42 28.22
C GLN A 12 11.02 35.25 27.35
N SER A 13 11.86 34.22 27.22
CA SER A 13 11.47 32.96 26.56
C SER A 13 10.33 32.25 27.27
N GLU A 14 10.36 32.18 28.60
CA GLU A 14 9.27 31.59 29.38
C GLU A 14 7.95 32.35 29.21
N ILE A 15 8.00 33.68 29.17
CA ILE A 15 6.82 34.52 28.93
C ILE A 15 6.25 34.26 27.54
N GLU A 16 7.10 34.20 26.52
CA GLU A 16 6.66 33.97 25.14
C GLU A 16 6.06 32.57 24.98
N GLN A 17 6.67 31.54 25.58
CA GLN A 17 6.10 30.20 25.60
C GLN A 17 4.71 30.19 26.23
N LYS A 18 4.54 30.82 27.39
CA LYS A 18 3.22 30.90 28.06
C LYS A 18 2.18 31.65 27.22
N ARG A 19 2.58 32.67 26.46
CA ARG A 19 1.68 33.36 25.52
C ARG A 19 1.22 32.43 24.40
N MET A 20 2.14 31.64 23.84
CA MET A 20 1.81 30.62 22.85
C MET A 20 0.84 29.57 23.41
N ASP A 21 1.08 29.10 24.64
CA ASP A 21 0.21 28.13 25.31
C ASP A 21 -1.21 28.69 25.52
N ILE A 22 -1.31 29.96 25.98
CA ILE A 22 -2.60 30.64 26.14
C ILE A 22 -3.32 30.77 24.80
N ALA A 23 -2.61 31.15 23.73
CA ALA A 23 -3.19 31.26 22.39
C ALA A 23 -3.71 29.89 21.89
N CYS A 24 -2.97 28.82 22.14
CA CYS A 24 -3.38 27.45 21.84
C CYS A 24 -4.66 27.06 22.59
N ILE A 25 -4.72 27.33 23.90
CA ILE A 25 -5.89 27.01 24.72
C ILE A 25 -7.12 27.79 24.24
N LYS A 26 -6.98 29.09 23.96
CA LYS A 26 -8.08 29.93 23.43
C LYS A 26 -8.65 29.36 22.14
N ARG A 27 -7.76 28.99 21.19
CA ARG A 27 -8.17 28.34 19.94
C ARG A 27 -8.93 27.03 20.19
N ASN A 28 -8.47 26.21 21.13
CA ASN A 28 -9.10 24.92 21.43
C ASN A 28 -10.48 25.08 22.11
N LEU A 29 -10.72 26.19 22.81
CA LEU A 29 -12.01 26.51 23.41
C LEU A 29 -13.06 26.92 22.37
N GLU A 30 -12.64 27.53 21.27
CA GLU A 30 -13.52 27.94 20.16
C GLU A 30 -13.95 26.77 19.27
N MET A 31 -13.47 25.55 19.54
CA MET A 31 -13.87 24.37 18.78
C MET A 31 -15.33 24.00 19.05
N ASN A 32 -16.14 24.04 18.00
CA ASN A 32 -17.48 23.47 18.02
C ASN A 32 -17.39 21.94 18.08
N ARG A 33 -17.84 21.35 19.20
CA ARG A 33 -17.83 19.90 19.42
C ARG A 33 -19.17 19.30 19.01
N MET A 34 -19.11 18.15 18.34
CA MET A 34 -20.28 17.31 18.10
C MET A 34 -20.61 16.53 19.39
N PRO A 35 -21.90 16.28 19.69
CA PRO A 35 -22.29 15.36 20.75
C PRO A 35 -21.65 13.98 20.56
N LEU A 36 -21.26 13.35 21.67
CA LEU A 36 -20.62 12.04 21.62
C LEU A 36 -21.54 10.97 21.03
N SER A 37 -22.84 11.04 21.32
CA SER A 37 -23.86 10.15 20.76
C SER A 37 -23.90 10.21 19.23
N GLU A 38 -23.91 11.42 18.67
CA GLU A 38 -23.90 11.63 17.21
C GLU A 38 -22.59 11.15 16.59
N THR A 39 -21.47 11.44 17.26
CA THR A 39 -20.14 11.01 16.80
C THR A 39 -20.03 9.49 16.72
N ILE A 40 -20.51 8.78 17.76
CA ILE A 40 -20.51 7.30 17.79
C ILE A 40 -21.36 6.74 16.65
N VAL A 41 -22.56 7.30 16.43
CA VAL A 41 -23.45 6.86 15.35
C VAL A 41 -22.80 7.09 13.99
N ALA A 42 -22.21 8.26 13.75
CA ALA A 42 -21.54 8.57 12.49
C ALA A 42 -20.39 7.60 12.20
N ILE A 43 -19.53 7.33 13.19
CA ILE A 43 -18.44 6.36 13.07
C ILE A 43 -19.00 4.96 12.79
N SER A 44 -20.00 4.53 13.56
CA SER A 44 -20.61 3.21 13.42
C SER A 44 -21.20 3.01 12.02
N ASN A 45 -21.96 3.98 11.53
CA ASN A 45 -22.58 3.92 10.21
C ASN A 45 -21.52 3.83 9.11
N HIS A 46 -20.48 4.69 9.19
CA HIS A 46 -19.37 4.65 8.25
C HIS A 46 -18.69 3.28 8.21
N CYS A 47 -18.44 2.66 9.37
CA CYS A 47 -17.87 1.31 9.42
C CYS A 47 -18.80 0.27 8.79
N PHE A 48 -20.11 0.29 9.10
CA PHE A 48 -21.06 -0.70 8.55
C PHE A 48 -21.25 -0.57 7.04
N GLU A 49 -21.35 0.65 6.52
CA GLU A 49 -21.50 0.92 5.09
C GLU A 49 -20.31 0.39 4.28
N ASN A 50 -19.10 0.48 4.84
CA ASN A 50 -17.87 0.13 4.13
C ASN A 50 -17.37 -1.29 4.46
N ALA A 51 -17.92 -1.95 5.49
CA ALA A 51 -17.44 -3.24 5.97
C ALA A 51 -17.32 -4.28 4.85
N GLN A 52 -18.33 -4.39 3.98
CA GLN A 52 -18.35 -5.39 2.90
C GLN A 52 -17.26 -5.18 1.84
N SER A 53 -16.76 -3.94 1.71
CA SER A 53 -15.69 -3.58 0.77
C SER A 53 -14.29 -3.68 1.38
N ASP A 54 -14.19 -3.87 2.70
CA ASP A 54 -12.92 -4.00 3.39
C ASP A 54 -12.32 -5.39 3.11
N PRO A 55 -11.18 -5.48 2.39
CA PRO A 55 -10.57 -6.75 2.02
C PRO A 55 -9.94 -7.50 3.20
N LEU A 56 -9.84 -6.90 4.39
CA LEU A 56 -9.39 -7.57 5.62
C LEU A 56 -10.56 -8.18 6.38
N LEU A 57 -11.74 -7.55 6.35
CA LEU A 57 -12.97 -8.10 6.93
C LEU A 57 -13.63 -9.13 6.00
N PHE A 58 -13.62 -8.87 4.69
CA PHE A 58 -14.13 -9.76 3.64
C PHE A 58 -13.04 -10.05 2.60
N PRO A 59 -12.15 -11.02 2.87
CA PRO A 59 -11.02 -11.33 2.00
C PRO A 59 -11.46 -11.67 0.56
N PRO A 60 -10.95 -10.95 -0.46
CA PRO A 60 -11.27 -11.23 -1.84
C PRO A 60 -10.65 -12.56 -2.29
N LYS A 61 -11.34 -13.24 -3.20
CA LYS A 61 -10.82 -14.48 -3.81
C LYS A 61 -9.49 -14.26 -4.54
N ASP A 62 -9.30 -13.11 -5.16
CA ASP A 62 -8.10 -12.79 -5.94
C ASP A 62 -7.17 -11.85 -5.17
N ASN A 63 -6.60 -12.35 -4.07
CA ASN A 63 -5.58 -11.61 -3.34
C ASN A 63 -4.26 -11.58 -4.17
N PRO A 64 -3.77 -10.39 -4.57
CA PRO A 64 -2.58 -10.25 -5.41
C PRO A 64 -1.28 -10.69 -4.71
N TYR A 65 -1.30 -10.80 -3.39
CA TYR A 65 -0.18 -11.27 -2.57
C TYR A 65 -0.18 -12.80 -2.39
N LYS A 66 -1.07 -13.54 -3.07
CA LYS A 66 -1.03 -15.01 -3.04
C LYS A 66 0.29 -15.51 -3.63
N PRO A 67 0.91 -16.54 -3.03
CA PRO A 67 2.08 -17.18 -3.61
C PRO A 67 1.76 -17.67 -5.02
N LYS A 68 2.57 -17.27 -6.01
CA LYS A 68 2.46 -17.81 -7.36
C LYS A 68 2.87 -19.28 -7.30
N ARG A 69 1.93 -20.18 -7.60
CA ARG A 69 2.29 -21.58 -7.84
C ARG A 69 3.14 -21.63 -9.11
N THR A 70 4.44 -21.88 -8.96
CA THR A 70 5.28 -22.30 -10.07
C THR A 70 4.79 -23.70 -10.48
N LEU A 71 4.11 -23.78 -11.62
CA LEU A 71 3.85 -25.07 -12.25
C LEU A 71 5.21 -25.61 -12.69
N SER A 72 5.78 -26.55 -11.94
CA SER A 72 6.87 -27.37 -12.46
C SER A 72 6.26 -28.18 -13.61
N ILE A 73 6.46 -27.75 -14.85
CA ILE A 73 6.17 -28.60 -16.00
C ILE A 73 6.96 -29.89 -15.77
N PRO A 74 6.31 -31.06 -15.65
CA PRO A 74 7.04 -32.30 -15.53
C PRO A 74 7.89 -32.44 -16.80
N LEU A 75 9.21 -32.58 -16.64
CA LEU A 75 10.18 -32.73 -17.74
C LEU A 75 9.84 -33.88 -18.71
N LEU A 76 8.87 -34.73 -18.37
CA LEU A 76 8.31 -35.78 -19.22
C LEU A 76 7.67 -35.25 -20.52
N PHE A 77 7.17 -34.01 -20.55
CA PHE A 77 6.59 -33.44 -21.77
C PHE A 77 7.63 -32.91 -22.77
N LEU A 78 8.88 -32.70 -22.37
CA LEU A 78 9.92 -32.19 -23.28
C LEU A 78 10.58 -33.31 -24.11
N SER A 79 10.63 -34.54 -23.58
CA SER A 79 11.27 -35.68 -24.25
C SER A 79 10.50 -36.22 -25.47
N VAL A 80 9.20 -35.93 -25.60
CA VAL A 80 8.39 -36.44 -26.73
C VAL A 80 8.59 -35.62 -28.00
N LYS A 81 8.95 -34.32 -27.90
CA LYS A 81 9.11 -33.46 -29.09
C LYS A 81 10.44 -33.63 -29.83
N ILE A 82 11.46 -34.23 -29.21
CA ILE A 82 12.78 -34.38 -29.85
C ILE A 82 12.85 -35.65 -30.72
N ASN A 83 12.06 -36.68 -30.43
CA ASN A 83 12.22 -38.00 -31.07
C ASN A 83 11.45 -38.18 -32.39
N VAL A 84 10.58 -37.25 -32.78
CA VAL A 84 9.79 -37.36 -34.02
C VAL A 84 10.51 -36.77 -35.24
N ASN A 85 11.57 -35.97 -35.06
CA ASN A 85 12.20 -35.24 -36.16
C ASN A 85 13.45 -35.90 -36.79
N ILE A 86 13.77 -37.15 -36.44
CA ILE A 86 14.99 -37.84 -36.95
C ILE A 86 14.67 -39.17 -37.69
N SER A 87 13.40 -39.48 -37.98
CA SER A 87 13.03 -40.78 -38.55
C SER A 87 12.13 -40.73 -39.80
N GLY A 88 12.29 -39.72 -40.67
CA GLY A 88 11.53 -39.77 -41.92
C GLY A 88 11.87 -38.73 -42.96
N HIS A 89 12.94 -38.96 -43.73
CA HIS A 89 12.84 -39.12 -45.19
C HIS A 89 14.24 -39.23 -45.81
N SER A 90 14.62 -40.47 -46.14
CA SER A 90 15.62 -40.81 -47.15
C SER A 90 14.98 -40.75 -48.55
N ASP A 91 15.73 -40.18 -49.49
CA ASP A 91 15.75 -40.38 -50.96
C ASP A 91 14.45 -40.33 -51.81
N SER A 92 14.37 -39.32 -52.68
CA SER A 92 14.60 -39.45 -54.14
C SER A 92 13.87 -38.35 -54.94
N ARG A 93 14.61 -37.64 -55.80
CA ARG A 93 14.30 -37.34 -57.22
C ARG A 93 15.07 -36.13 -57.75
N VAL A 94 15.78 -36.38 -58.85
CA VAL A 94 16.40 -35.43 -59.79
C VAL A 94 15.30 -34.58 -60.49
N PRO A 95 15.62 -33.40 -61.06
CA PRO A 95 15.80 -33.36 -62.52
C PRO A 95 16.90 -32.40 -63.02
N THR A 96 17.64 -32.84 -64.03
CA THR A 96 18.36 -32.00 -65.01
C THR A 96 17.42 -31.62 -66.16
N HIS A 97 17.60 -30.39 -66.68
CA HIS A 97 16.97 -29.86 -67.89
C HIS A 97 17.37 -30.62 -69.16
#